data_AF-A0A845GUY4-F1
#
_entry.id   AF-A0A845GUY4-F1
#
_cell.length_a   1.000
_cell.length_b   1.000
_cell.length_c   1.000
_cell.angle_alpha   90.00
_cell.angle_beta   90.00
_cell.angle_gamma   90.00
#
_symmetry.space_group_name_H-M   'P 1'
#
loop_
_entity.id
_entity.type
_entity.pdbx_description
1 polymer ?
#
loop_
_entity_poly.entity_id
_entity_poly.type
_entity_poly.pdbx_seq_one_letter_code
_entity_poly.pdbx_strand_id
1 'polypeptide(L)'
;MNSPILELQAVAHVYPDGSKGLHDCSLTLHRGRRYALLGANGAGKTTVLQHLNGLLRPTAGQLRIDGQPFDYSRSGLTALRSRVGLVFQNPDRQLFSALVEEDVSFGPLNLGLDADEVRARVSAALDAVGLSGHARRAVHQLSFGQKKRVCIAGVLAMQPDVLLLDEPMAGLDAPMQTELAALLDQLAARGVTVLLSTHDIDFAFRWADDIHVMAGGRCIASGPAPTLCAQADVLHAAGQRPPAALALHAELVDLGVLPAGPAPRSVDALLDTLRTQKHSGVITA
;
A
#
# COMPACT_ATOMS: atom_id res chain seq x y z
N MET A 1 -10.98 -5.03 -21.17
CA MET A 1 -10.35 -5.39 -19.88
C MET A 1 -9.11 -4.52 -19.71
N ASN A 2 -8.95 -3.84 -18.58
CA ASN A 2 -7.82 -2.92 -18.39
C ASN A 2 -6.53 -3.74 -18.23
N SER A 3 -5.53 -3.50 -19.08
CA SER A 3 -4.26 -4.22 -19.04
C SER A 3 -3.60 -4.08 -17.66
N PRO A 4 -3.02 -5.15 -17.09
CA PRO A 4 -2.30 -5.06 -15.82
C PRO A 4 -1.07 -4.15 -15.95
N ILE A 5 -0.77 -3.36 -14.90
CA ILE A 5 0.41 -2.50 -14.85
C ILE A 5 1.63 -3.26 -14.34
N LEU A 6 1.45 -4.12 -13.34
CA LEU A 6 2.50 -4.97 -12.77
C LEU A 6 1.94 -6.36 -12.49
N GLU A 7 2.73 -7.39 -12.76
CA GLU A 7 2.39 -8.78 -12.45
C GLU A 7 3.61 -9.54 -11.94
N LEU A 8 3.43 -10.32 -10.89
CA LEU A 8 4.35 -11.41 -10.56
C LEU A 8 3.74 -12.70 -11.10
N GLN A 9 4.53 -13.50 -11.81
CA GLN A 9 4.14 -14.81 -12.32
C GLN A 9 5.05 -15.89 -11.77
N ALA A 10 4.50 -16.74 -10.91
CA ALA A 10 5.16 -17.89 -10.27
C ALA A 10 6.52 -17.53 -9.65
N VAL A 11 6.61 -16.36 -9.03
CA VAL A 11 7.89 -15.83 -8.52
C VAL A 11 8.34 -16.63 -7.29
N ALA A 12 9.55 -17.15 -7.35
CA ALA A 12 10.26 -17.72 -6.20
C ALA A 12 11.50 -16.89 -5.90
N HIS A 13 11.84 -16.79 -4.61
CA HIS A 13 13.02 -16.07 -4.15
C HIS A 13 13.67 -16.78 -2.98
N VAL A 14 14.98 -17.00 -3.09
CA VAL A 14 15.84 -17.51 -2.02
C VAL A 14 16.91 -16.47 -1.75
N TYR A 15 17.01 -16.04 -0.50
CA TYR A 15 18.01 -15.08 -0.05
C TYR A 15 19.41 -15.73 -0.02
N PRO A 16 20.50 -14.93 0.00
CA PRO A 16 21.87 -15.45 0.03
C PRO A 16 22.18 -16.36 1.24
N ASP A 17 21.46 -16.19 2.35
CA ASP A 17 21.58 -17.01 3.56
C ASP A 17 20.80 -18.35 3.46
N GLY A 18 20.16 -18.62 2.32
CA GLY A 18 19.36 -19.82 2.07
C GLY A 18 17.92 -19.73 2.56
N SER A 19 17.52 -18.64 3.23
CA SER A 19 16.13 -18.46 3.65
C SER A 19 15.23 -18.24 2.42
N LYS A 20 14.04 -18.87 2.43
CA LYS A 20 13.08 -18.76 1.33
C LYS A 20 12.19 -17.55 1.57
N GLY A 21 12.30 -16.54 0.71
CA GLY A 21 11.47 -15.33 0.78
C GLY A 21 10.11 -15.52 0.11
N LEU A 22 10.10 -16.07 -1.11
CA LEU A 22 8.88 -16.33 -1.88
C LEU A 22 8.90 -17.72 -2.49
N HIS A 23 7.70 -18.29 -2.66
CA HIS A 23 7.50 -19.58 -3.29
C HIS A 23 6.27 -19.54 -4.19
N ASP A 24 6.46 -19.57 -5.51
CA ASP A 24 5.33 -19.61 -6.47
C ASP A 24 4.31 -18.48 -6.23
N CYS A 25 4.82 -17.27 -6.01
CA CYS A 25 4.01 -16.10 -5.73
C CYS A 25 3.53 -15.47 -7.04
N SER A 26 2.22 -15.45 -7.25
CA SER A 26 1.58 -14.79 -8.38
C SER A 26 0.57 -13.75 -7.90
N LEU A 27 0.64 -12.54 -8.46
CA LEU A 27 -0.33 -11.47 -8.20
C LEU A 27 -0.31 -10.45 -9.34
N THR A 28 -1.38 -9.67 -9.42
CA THR A 28 -1.60 -8.73 -10.52
C THR A 28 -2.13 -7.41 -9.97
N LEU A 29 -1.52 -6.31 -10.41
CA LEU A 29 -2.00 -4.96 -10.14
C LEU A 29 -2.51 -4.32 -11.44
N HIS A 30 -3.68 -3.70 -11.36
CA HIS A 30 -4.27 -2.87 -12.40
C HIS A 30 -4.14 -1.38 -12.05
N ARG A 31 -4.17 -0.54 -13.10
CA ARG A 31 -4.04 0.92 -13.01
C ARG A 31 -5.15 1.56 -12.16
N GLY A 32 -4.79 2.55 -11.35
CA GLY A 32 -5.71 3.41 -10.59
C GLY A 32 -6.50 2.71 -9.48
N ARG A 33 -6.06 1.53 -9.02
CA ARG A 33 -6.71 0.81 -7.91
C ARG A 33 -5.86 0.82 -6.65
N ARG A 34 -6.52 0.69 -5.50
CA ARG A 34 -5.90 0.54 -4.17
C ARG A 34 -5.84 -0.93 -3.79
N TYR A 35 -4.65 -1.40 -3.46
CA TYR A 35 -4.39 -2.78 -3.06
C TYR A 35 -3.83 -2.82 -1.65
N ALA A 36 -4.27 -3.80 -0.87
CA ALA A 36 -3.59 -4.20 0.35
C ALA A 36 -2.95 -5.58 0.18
N LEU A 37 -1.65 -5.67 0.49
CA LEU A 37 -0.93 -6.93 0.64
C LEU A 37 -1.00 -7.35 2.11
N LEU A 38 -1.96 -8.22 2.43
CA LEU A 38 -2.27 -8.67 3.78
C LEU A 38 -1.48 -9.93 4.13
N GLY A 39 -0.94 -10.01 5.34
CA GLY A 39 -0.38 -11.26 5.87
C GLY A 39 0.42 -11.04 7.14
N ALA A 40 0.71 -12.12 7.86
CA ALA A 40 1.54 -12.09 9.06
C ALA A 40 2.96 -11.56 8.81
N ASN A 41 3.68 -11.25 9.88
CA ASN A 41 5.11 -10.92 9.80
C ASN A 41 5.89 -12.12 9.27
N GLY A 42 6.82 -11.88 8.35
CA GLY A 42 7.57 -12.95 7.68
C GLY A 42 6.83 -13.66 6.54
N ALA A 43 5.60 -13.26 6.19
CA ALA A 43 4.86 -13.89 5.08
C ALA A 43 5.41 -13.59 3.66
N GLY A 44 6.45 -12.76 3.54
CA GLY A 44 7.06 -12.37 2.25
C GLY A 44 6.57 -11.03 1.69
N LYS A 45 5.83 -10.21 2.46
CA LYS A 45 5.24 -8.94 2.00
C LYS A 45 6.30 -7.96 1.47
N THR A 46 7.32 -7.66 2.26
CA THR A 46 8.45 -6.80 1.86
C THR A 46 9.16 -7.36 0.63
N THR A 47 9.35 -8.69 0.57
CA THR A 47 9.98 -9.37 -0.56
C THR A 47 9.18 -9.16 -1.86
N VAL A 48 7.85 -9.26 -1.81
CA VAL A 48 6.96 -8.94 -2.94
C VAL A 48 7.18 -7.50 -3.41
N LEU A 49 7.13 -6.52 -2.49
CA LEU A 49 7.30 -5.10 -2.85
C LEU A 49 8.66 -4.83 -3.51
N GLN A 50 9.72 -5.47 -3.00
CA GLN A 50 11.06 -5.37 -3.58
C GLN A 50 11.18 -6.01 -4.98
N HIS A 51 10.44 -7.09 -5.26
CA HIS A 51 10.36 -7.64 -6.61
C HIS A 51 9.59 -6.72 -7.55
N LEU A 52 8.48 -6.13 -7.11
CA LEU A 52 7.67 -5.22 -7.93
C LEU A 52 8.42 -3.95 -8.36
N ASN A 53 9.39 -3.48 -7.56
CA ASN A 53 10.28 -2.36 -7.94
C ASN A 53 11.66 -2.82 -8.48
N GLY A 54 11.83 -4.10 -8.76
CA GLY A 54 13.08 -4.65 -9.30
C GLY A 54 14.32 -4.42 -8.41
N LEU A 55 14.14 -4.26 -7.09
CA LEU A 55 15.25 -4.32 -6.12
C LEU A 55 15.77 -5.76 -6.00
N LEU A 56 14.85 -6.72 -6.07
CA LEU A 56 15.19 -8.14 -6.13
C LEU A 56 14.91 -8.70 -7.53
N ARG A 57 15.77 -9.63 -7.95
CA ARG A 57 15.52 -10.48 -9.11
C ARG A 57 14.98 -11.82 -8.63
N PRO A 58 13.89 -12.34 -9.23
CA PRO A 58 13.40 -13.68 -8.94
C PRO A 58 14.48 -14.74 -9.16
N THR A 59 14.51 -15.75 -8.30
CA THR A 59 15.29 -16.98 -8.54
C THR A 59 14.59 -17.86 -9.58
N ALA A 60 13.26 -17.83 -9.62
CA ALA A 60 12.42 -18.45 -10.65
C ALA A 60 11.13 -17.63 -10.84
N GLY A 61 10.43 -17.83 -11.96
CA GLY A 61 9.30 -17.01 -12.35
C GLY A 61 9.74 -15.66 -12.94
N GLN A 62 8.81 -14.71 -13.04
CA GLN A 62 9.11 -13.41 -13.67
C GLN A 62 8.23 -12.26 -13.17
N LEU A 63 8.79 -11.05 -13.19
CA LEU A 63 8.05 -9.79 -13.17
C LEU A 63 7.59 -9.46 -14.60
N ARG A 64 6.38 -8.93 -14.73
CA ARG A 64 5.88 -8.33 -15.98
C ARG A 64 5.39 -6.91 -15.73
N ILE A 65 5.56 -6.07 -16.74
CA ILE A 65 5.12 -4.69 -16.76
C ILE A 65 4.32 -4.48 -18.03
N ASP A 66 3.11 -3.91 -17.91
CA ASP A 66 2.21 -3.67 -19.05
C ASP A 66 2.04 -4.94 -19.93
N GLY A 67 1.94 -6.10 -19.28
CA GLY A 67 1.78 -7.39 -19.94
C GLY A 67 3.02 -7.94 -20.65
N GLN A 68 4.22 -7.40 -20.45
CA GLN A 68 5.48 -7.89 -21.05
C GLN A 68 6.48 -8.35 -20.00
N PRO A 69 7.30 -9.39 -20.25
CA PRO A 69 8.40 -9.78 -19.36
C PRO A 69 9.35 -8.61 -19.08
N PHE A 70 9.73 -8.43 -17.81
CA PHE A 70 10.60 -7.33 -17.42
C PHE A 70 12.07 -7.57 -17.78
N ASP A 71 12.71 -6.55 -18.33
CA ASP A 71 14.15 -6.50 -18.58
C ASP A 71 14.91 -5.99 -17.34
N TYR A 72 15.77 -6.84 -16.77
CA TYR A 72 16.62 -6.51 -15.62
C TYR A 72 17.93 -5.79 -16.00
N SER A 73 18.09 -5.34 -17.24
CA SER A 73 19.19 -4.45 -17.63
C SER A 73 19.15 -3.13 -16.85
N ARG A 74 20.26 -2.39 -16.90
CA ARG A 74 20.35 -1.07 -16.27
C ARG A 74 19.24 -0.12 -16.77
N SER A 75 18.99 -0.09 -18.09
CA SER A 75 17.94 0.74 -18.67
C SER A 75 16.54 0.31 -18.23
N GLY A 76 16.28 -1.00 -18.19
CA GLY A 76 15.01 -1.53 -17.71
C GLY A 76 14.73 -1.18 -16.25
N LEU A 77 15.73 -1.32 -15.38
CA LEU A 77 15.63 -0.93 -13.96
C LEU A 77 15.42 0.57 -13.77
N THR A 78 16.10 1.42 -14.53
CA THR A 78 15.88 2.88 -14.49
C THR A 78 14.45 3.23 -14.92
N ALA A 79 13.95 2.62 -16.00
CA ALA A 79 12.59 2.85 -16.49
C ALA A 79 11.51 2.32 -15.54
N LEU A 80 11.76 1.20 -14.86
CA LEU A 80 10.85 0.68 -13.84
C LEU A 80 10.80 1.61 -12.62
N ARG A 81 11.95 2.00 -12.08
CA ARG A 81 12.04 2.77 -10.82
C ARG A 81 11.55 4.21 -10.96
N SER A 82 11.53 4.77 -12.17
CA SER A 82 10.86 6.06 -12.43
C SER A 82 9.34 5.95 -12.37
N ARG A 83 8.78 4.77 -12.68
CA ARG A 83 7.33 4.51 -12.71
C ARG A 83 6.79 3.86 -11.44
N VAL A 84 7.64 3.15 -10.70
CA VAL A 84 7.27 2.37 -9.51
C VAL A 84 8.07 2.87 -8.32
N GLY A 85 7.41 3.66 -7.48
CA GLY A 85 7.97 4.16 -6.25
C GLY A 85 7.87 3.15 -5.11
N LEU A 86 8.89 3.05 -4.27
CA LEU A 86 8.86 2.24 -3.05
C LEU A 86 9.18 3.09 -1.82
N VAL A 87 8.30 3.03 -0.82
CA VAL A 87 8.50 3.62 0.51
C VAL A 87 8.73 2.50 1.51
N PHE A 88 9.89 2.51 2.17
CA PHE A 88 10.24 1.52 3.18
C PHE A 88 9.53 1.76 4.52
N GLN A 89 9.39 0.70 5.31
CA GLN A 89 8.76 0.75 6.64
C GLN A 89 9.40 1.77 7.58
N ASN A 90 10.73 1.74 7.67
CA ASN A 90 11.50 2.67 8.51
C ASN A 90 12.02 3.84 7.66
N PRO A 91 11.51 5.06 7.85
CA PRO A 91 11.97 6.22 7.08
C PRO A 91 13.44 6.55 7.33
N ASP A 92 14.01 6.25 8.50
CA ASP A 92 15.43 6.51 8.79
C ASP A 92 16.39 5.63 7.96
N ARG A 93 15.87 4.59 7.29
CA ARG A 93 16.65 3.78 6.32
C ARG A 93 16.61 4.34 4.90
N GLN A 94 15.70 5.27 4.63
CA GLN A 94 15.46 5.81 3.30
C GLN A 94 15.90 7.27 3.17
N LEU A 95 15.74 8.07 4.22
CA LEU A 95 16.20 9.46 4.26
C LEU A 95 17.70 9.49 4.54
N PHE A 96 18.46 10.22 3.74
CA PHE A 96 19.94 10.28 3.87
C PHE A 96 20.50 11.70 3.74
N SER A 97 19.75 12.67 3.19
CA SER A 97 20.23 14.05 3.06
C SER A 97 20.08 14.85 4.35
N ALA A 98 20.79 15.97 4.44
CA ALA A 98 20.74 16.87 5.59
C ALA A 98 19.42 17.63 5.64
N LEU A 99 19.00 18.19 4.48
CA LEU A 99 17.77 18.95 4.33
C LEU A 99 16.67 18.17 3.60
N VAL A 100 15.43 18.51 3.92
CA VAL A 100 14.25 17.89 3.29
C VAL A 100 14.23 18.08 1.77
N GLU A 101 14.51 19.30 1.29
CA GLU A 101 14.50 19.57 -0.15
C GLU A 101 15.58 18.78 -0.90
N GLU A 102 16.74 18.60 -0.29
CA GLU A 102 17.83 17.80 -0.87
C GLU A 102 17.42 16.34 -1.03
N ASP A 103 16.80 15.76 0.01
CA ASP A 103 16.32 14.38 -0.02
C ASP A 103 15.23 14.18 -1.09
N VAL A 104 14.23 15.06 -1.11
CA VAL A 104 13.11 15.00 -2.07
C VAL A 104 13.59 15.26 -3.52
N SER A 105 14.61 16.10 -3.71
CA SER A 105 15.16 16.39 -5.03
C SER A 105 15.97 15.25 -5.64
N PHE A 106 16.40 14.28 -4.83
CA PHE A 106 17.32 13.24 -5.27
C PHE A 106 16.79 12.39 -6.44
N GLY A 107 15.53 11.96 -6.36
CA GLY A 107 14.86 11.22 -7.44
C GLY A 107 14.83 12.03 -8.74
N PRO A 108 14.20 13.22 -8.76
CA PRO A 108 14.19 14.13 -9.90
C PRO A 108 15.57 14.41 -10.53
N LEU A 109 16.60 14.65 -9.72
CA LEU A 109 17.97 14.87 -10.21
C LEU A 109 18.53 13.64 -10.93
N ASN A 110 18.27 12.44 -10.41
CA ASN A 110 18.69 11.19 -11.04
C ASN A 110 17.95 10.87 -12.34
N LEU A 111 16.79 11.49 -12.57
CA LEU A 111 16.09 11.45 -13.86
C LEU A 111 16.69 12.40 -14.91
N GLY A 112 17.68 13.22 -14.52
CA GLY A 112 18.34 14.18 -15.40
C GLY A 112 17.50 15.43 -15.70
N LEU A 113 16.56 15.76 -14.83
CA LEU A 113 15.71 16.95 -14.97
C LEU A 113 16.49 18.23 -14.68
N ASP A 114 16.09 19.33 -15.32
CA ASP A 114 16.70 20.64 -15.07
C ASP A 114 16.32 21.20 -13.69
N ALA A 115 17.05 22.24 -13.27
CA ALA A 115 16.91 22.78 -11.92
C ALA A 115 15.55 23.44 -11.64
N ASP A 116 14.90 24.02 -12.65
CA ASP A 116 13.57 24.64 -12.51
C ASP A 116 12.50 23.57 -12.32
N GLU A 117 12.54 22.52 -13.16
CA GLU A 117 11.64 21.37 -13.06
C GLU A 117 11.82 20.63 -11.73
N VAL A 118 13.07 20.39 -11.30
CA VAL A 118 13.34 19.76 -9.99
C VAL A 118 12.73 20.59 -8.86
N ARG A 119 12.92 21.91 -8.85
CA ARG A 119 12.31 22.80 -7.83
C ARG A 119 10.79 22.73 -7.84
N ALA A 120 10.17 22.74 -9.03
CA ALA A 120 8.72 22.64 -9.16
C ALA A 120 8.19 21.32 -8.61
N ARG A 121 8.85 20.20 -8.93
CA ARG A 121 8.46 18.87 -8.43
C ARG A 121 8.65 18.71 -6.93
N VAL A 122 9.77 19.19 -6.38
CA VAL A 122 10.00 19.18 -4.93
C VAL A 122 8.92 19.97 -4.21
N SER A 123 8.60 21.17 -4.69
CA SER A 123 7.53 21.99 -4.11
C SER A 123 6.19 21.29 -4.16
N ALA A 124 5.80 20.76 -5.33
CA ALA A 124 4.53 20.06 -5.51
C ALA A 124 4.42 18.79 -4.65
N ALA A 125 5.52 18.04 -4.50
CA ALA A 125 5.55 16.83 -3.69
C ALA A 125 5.44 17.14 -2.19
N LEU A 126 6.12 18.18 -1.70
CA LEU A 126 6.01 18.63 -0.31
C LEU A 126 4.60 19.15 0.00
N ASP A 127 4.00 19.91 -0.91
CA ASP A 127 2.60 20.33 -0.81
C ASP A 127 1.64 19.13 -0.74
N ALA A 128 1.84 18.14 -1.63
CA ALA A 128 0.98 16.96 -1.69
C ALA A 128 0.95 16.19 -0.37
N VAL A 129 2.04 16.18 0.40
CA VAL A 129 2.11 15.51 1.70
C VAL A 129 1.84 16.45 2.89
N GLY A 130 1.43 17.70 2.66
CA GLY A 130 1.14 18.68 3.71
C GLY A 130 2.37 19.16 4.47
N LEU A 131 3.54 19.18 3.81
CA LEU A 131 4.82 19.65 4.36
C LEU A 131 5.33 20.91 3.64
N SER A 132 4.43 21.70 3.09
CA SER A 132 4.72 23.05 2.61
C SER A 132 5.53 23.83 3.65
N GLY A 133 6.59 24.52 3.22
CA GLY A 133 7.49 25.27 4.10
C GLY A 133 8.52 24.45 4.90
N HIS A 134 8.52 23.11 4.80
CA HIS A 134 9.51 22.27 5.48
C HIS A 134 10.79 22.04 4.65
N ALA A 135 10.87 22.55 3.42
CA ALA A 135 11.97 22.35 2.47
C ALA A 135 13.37 22.52 3.09
N ARG A 136 13.57 23.60 3.86
CA ARG A 136 14.85 23.94 4.49
C ARG A 136 15.04 23.36 5.89
N ARG A 137 14.12 22.52 6.36
CA ARG A 137 14.23 21.90 7.69
C ARG A 137 15.21 20.73 7.62
N ALA A 138 15.98 20.55 8.69
CA ALA A 138 16.88 19.41 8.77
C ALA A 138 16.09 18.12 9.02
N VAL A 139 16.40 17.06 8.28
CA VAL A 139 15.68 15.78 8.33
C VAL A 139 15.64 15.18 9.74
N HIS A 140 16.72 15.31 10.51
CA HIS A 140 16.81 14.79 11.88
C HIS A 140 15.91 15.53 12.88
N GLN A 141 15.39 16.72 12.53
CA GLN A 141 14.48 17.51 13.38
C GLN A 141 13.00 17.24 13.10
N LEU A 142 12.70 16.29 12.21
CA LEU A 142 11.35 15.88 11.88
C LEU A 142 10.85 14.80 12.83
N SER A 143 9.56 14.83 13.14
CA SER A 143 8.89 13.71 13.80
C SER A 143 8.89 12.47 12.91
N PHE A 144 8.67 11.29 13.49
CA PHE A 144 8.62 10.04 12.72
C PHE A 144 7.56 10.07 11.61
N GLY A 145 6.37 10.61 11.89
CA GLY A 145 5.32 10.79 10.87
C GLY A 145 5.70 11.78 9.76
N GLN A 146 6.36 12.89 10.12
CA GLN A 146 6.89 13.83 9.14
C GLN A 146 7.95 13.18 8.25
N LYS A 147 8.86 12.37 8.82
CA LYS A 147 9.86 11.61 8.06
C LYS A 147 9.21 10.65 7.06
N LYS A 148 8.17 9.90 7.46
CA LYS A 148 7.41 9.05 6.50
C LYS A 148 6.81 9.86 5.35
N ARG A 149 6.26 11.03 5.63
CA ARG A 149 5.74 11.94 4.59
C ARG A 149 6.82 12.46 3.66
N VAL A 150 8.01 12.76 4.17
CA VAL A 150 9.16 13.12 3.32
C VAL A 150 9.57 11.95 2.42
N CYS A 151 9.61 10.71 2.92
CA CYS A 151 9.86 9.53 2.06
C CYS A 151 8.83 9.41 0.94
N ILE A 152 7.54 9.63 1.25
CA ILE A 152 6.47 9.64 0.25
C ILE A 152 6.68 10.79 -0.74
N ALA A 153 7.01 11.99 -0.27
CA ALA A 153 7.27 13.15 -1.14
C ALA A 153 8.45 12.89 -2.10
N GLY A 154 9.57 12.32 -1.63
CA GLY A 154 10.71 11.98 -2.48
C GLY A 154 10.33 11.00 -3.60
N VAL A 155 9.44 10.06 -3.31
CA VAL A 155 8.87 9.16 -4.32
C VAL A 155 7.92 9.89 -5.27
N LEU A 156 7.00 10.72 -4.75
CA LEU A 156 6.04 11.47 -5.55
C LEU A 156 6.70 12.50 -6.47
N ALA A 157 7.85 13.05 -6.08
CA ALA A 157 8.62 13.98 -6.90
C ALA A 157 9.09 13.32 -8.22
N MET A 158 9.17 11.98 -8.28
CA MET A 158 9.46 11.27 -9.53
C MET A 158 8.23 11.10 -10.44
N GLN A 159 7.02 11.42 -9.96
CA GLN A 159 5.73 11.23 -10.64
C GLN A 159 5.47 9.76 -11.05
N PRO A 160 5.44 8.82 -10.09
CA PRO A 160 5.28 7.40 -10.39
C PRO A 160 3.84 7.05 -10.80
N ASP A 161 3.70 6.01 -11.63
CA ASP A 161 2.41 5.36 -11.92
C ASP A 161 1.92 4.51 -10.73
N VAL A 162 2.87 3.91 -9.99
CA VAL A 162 2.61 2.98 -8.89
C VAL A 162 3.36 3.42 -7.64
N LEU A 163 2.67 3.49 -6.51
CA LEU A 163 3.23 3.71 -5.19
C LEU A 163 3.14 2.42 -4.36
N LEU A 164 4.30 1.86 -4.01
CA LEU A 164 4.45 0.72 -3.12
C LEU A 164 4.82 1.22 -1.71
N LEU A 165 4.08 0.81 -0.69
CA LEU A 165 4.37 1.18 0.70
C LEU A 165 4.52 -0.05 1.59
N ASP A 166 5.65 -0.17 2.28
CA ASP A 166 5.87 -1.26 3.22
C ASP A 166 5.45 -0.84 4.65
N GLU A 167 4.37 -1.43 5.17
CA GLU A 167 3.78 -1.13 6.48
C GLU A 167 3.74 0.38 6.81
N PRO A 168 3.10 1.20 5.95
CA PRO A 168 3.13 2.66 6.08
C PRO A 168 2.58 3.17 7.40
N MET A 169 1.61 2.45 7.99
CA MET A 169 0.96 2.82 9.26
C MET A 169 1.79 2.48 10.51
N ALA A 170 2.81 1.62 10.38
CA ALA A 170 3.62 1.19 11.52
C ALA A 170 4.34 2.38 12.16
N GLY A 171 4.24 2.50 13.50
CA GLY A 171 4.86 3.58 14.28
C GLY A 171 4.12 4.92 14.25
N LEU A 172 2.92 4.98 13.65
CA LEU A 172 2.06 6.16 13.66
C LEU A 172 0.95 6.03 14.70
N ASP A 173 0.60 7.14 15.36
CA ASP A 173 -0.60 7.23 16.18
C ASP A 173 -1.87 7.35 15.32
N ALA A 174 -3.05 7.26 15.95
CA ALA A 174 -4.33 7.23 15.23
C ALA A 174 -4.59 8.51 14.38
N PRO A 175 -4.33 9.73 14.88
CA PRO A 175 -4.39 10.93 14.04
C PRO A 175 -3.47 10.86 12.82
N MET A 176 -2.21 10.47 13.00
CA MET A 176 -1.25 10.37 11.88
C MET A 176 -1.64 9.30 10.86
N GLN A 177 -2.18 8.16 11.31
CA GLN A 177 -2.71 7.12 10.40
C GLN A 177 -3.89 7.63 9.58
N THR A 178 -4.78 8.43 10.20
CA THR A 178 -5.94 9.03 9.53
C THR A 178 -5.49 10.01 8.46
N GLU A 179 -4.55 10.89 8.79
CA GLU A 179 -4.00 11.85 7.85
C GLU A 179 -3.24 11.16 6.71
N LEU A 180 -2.50 10.08 6.99
CA LEU A 180 -1.83 9.29 5.95
C LEU A 180 -2.83 8.56 5.05
N ALA A 181 -3.90 7.98 5.60
CA ALA A 181 -4.95 7.36 4.79
C ALA A 181 -5.60 8.37 3.84
N ALA A 182 -5.93 9.58 4.34
CA ALA A 182 -6.48 10.65 3.52
C ALA A 182 -5.53 11.09 2.39
N LEU A 183 -4.22 11.16 2.67
CA LEU A 183 -3.20 11.40 1.64
C LEU A 183 -3.23 10.30 0.56
N LEU A 184 -3.25 9.03 0.96
CA LEU A 184 -3.28 7.91 0.01
C LEU A 184 -4.57 7.91 -0.84
N ASP A 185 -5.70 8.30 -0.26
CA ASP A 185 -6.96 8.47 -1.01
C ASP A 185 -6.87 9.59 -2.05
N GLN A 186 -6.24 10.72 -1.72
CA GLN A 186 -6.00 11.80 -2.69
C GLN A 186 -5.10 11.35 -3.85
N LEU A 187 -4.08 10.54 -3.58
CA LEU A 187 -3.19 10.00 -4.61
C LEU A 187 -3.92 9.02 -5.53
N ALA A 188 -4.71 8.11 -4.94
CA ALA A 188 -5.53 7.17 -5.70
C ALA A 188 -6.56 7.90 -6.58
N ALA A 189 -7.19 8.96 -6.07
CA ALA A 189 -8.14 9.78 -6.83
C ALA A 189 -7.49 10.49 -8.04
N ARG A 190 -6.17 10.72 -8.01
CA ARG A 190 -5.38 11.24 -9.15
C ARG A 190 -4.96 10.15 -10.14
N GLY A 191 -5.36 8.90 -9.92
CA GLY A 191 -5.08 7.76 -10.82
C GLY A 191 -3.80 6.97 -10.49
N VAL A 192 -3.10 7.30 -9.39
CA VAL A 192 -1.93 6.53 -8.94
C VAL A 192 -2.40 5.16 -8.43
N THR A 193 -1.78 4.08 -8.91
CA THR A 193 -1.99 2.75 -8.32
C THR A 193 -1.25 2.67 -7.00
N VAL A 194 -1.93 2.26 -5.93
CA VAL A 194 -1.30 2.15 -4.60
C VAL A 194 -1.35 0.69 -4.14
N LEU A 195 -0.20 0.13 -3.76
CA LEU A 195 -0.11 -1.14 -3.04
C LEU A 195 0.57 -0.89 -1.71
N LEU A 196 -0.12 -1.17 -0.61
CA LEU A 196 0.50 -1.15 0.72
C LEU A 196 0.53 -2.53 1.32
N SER A 197 1.61 -2.87 2.03
CA SER A 197 1.64 -4.05 2.90
C SER A 197 1.07 -3.69 4.27
N THR A 198 0.33 -4.62 4.87
CA THR A 198 -0.17 -4.47 6.23
C THR A 198 -0.47 -5.84 6.84
N HIS A 199 -0.53 -5.88 8.17
CA HIS A 199 -1.12 -6.99 8.91
C HIS A 199 -2.42 -6.57 9.62
N ASP A 200 -2.86 -5.32 9.44
CA ASP A 200 -4.13 -4.78 9.94
C ASP A 200 -5.24 -5.07 8.92
N ILE A 201 -6.07 -6.06 9.24
CA ILE A 201 -7.20 -6.50 8.43
C ILE A 201 -8.35 -5.48 8.44
N ASP A 202 -8.56 -4.75 9.53
CA ASP A 202 -9.63 -3.75 9.62
C ASP A 202 -9.31 -2.55 8.72
N PHE A 203 -8.06 -2.11 8.71
CA PHE A 203 -7.61 -1.08 7.77
C PHE A 203 -7.68 -1.56 6.31
N ALA A 204 -7.16 -2.76 6.01
CA ALA A 204 -7.21 -3.31 4.66
C ALA A 204 -8.65 -3.44 4.14
N PHE A 205 -9.55 -3.96 4.98
CA PHE A 205 -10.97 -4.09 4.67
C PHE A 205 -11.69 -2.75 4.54
N ARG A 206 -11.27 -1.70 5.26
CA ARG A 206 -11.85 -0.36 5.11
C ARG A 206 -11.39 0.35 3.84
N TRP A 207 -10.10 0.25 3.53
CA TRP A 207 -9.44 1.16 2.60
C TRP A 207 -9.23 0.60 1.19
N ALA A 208 -8.90 -0.68 1.05
CA ALA A 208 -8.45 -1.24 -0.24
C ALA A 208 -9.62 -1.53 -1.21
N ASP A 209 -9.38 -1.52 -2.51
CA ASP A 209 -10.33 -2.03 -3.50
C ASP A 209 -10.18 -3.55 -3.62
N ASP A 210 -8.94 -4.04 -3.67
CA ASP A 210 -8.59 -5.46 -3.69
C ASP A 210 -7.56 -5.80 -2.62
N ILE A 211 -7.55 -7.06 -2.19
CA ILE A 211 -6.60 -7.59 -1.22
C ILE A 211 -5.86 -8.76 -1.88
N HIS A 212 -4.55 -8.79 -1.67
CA HIS A 212 -3.71 -9.96 -1.91
C HIS A 212 -3.31 -10.54 -0.55
N VAL A 213 -3.68 -11.80 -0.30
CA VAL A 213 -3.39 -12.47 0.98
C VAL A 213 -2.12 -13.30 0.84
N MET A 214 -1.17 -13.06 1.72
CA MET A 214 0.13 -13.72 1.78
C MET A 214 0.19 -14.71 2.94
N ALA A 215 0.62 -15.93 2.66
CA ALA A 215 0.96 -16.94 3.65
C ALA A 215 2.11 -17.81 3.17
N GLY A 216 3.11 -18.05 4.03
CA GLY A 216 4.24 -18.94 3.71
C GLY A 216 5.01 -18.57 2.44
N GLY A 217 5.15 -17.28 2.10
CA GLY A 217 5.83 -16.81 0.89
C GLY A 217 5.02 -16.95 -0.40
N ARG A 218 3.72 -17.29 -0.31
CA ARG A 218 2.80 -17.38 -1.46
C ARG A 218 1.70 -16.35 -1.35
N CYS A 219 1.18 -15.90 -2.49
CA CYS A 219 -0.13 -15.25 -2.53
C CYS A 219 -1.20 -16.34 -2.60
N ILE A 220 -1.92 -16.57 -1.50
CA ILE A 220 -2.89 -17.68 -1.38
C ILE A 220 -4.28 -17.29 -1.89
N ALA A 221 -4.58 -15.99 -1.95
CA ALA A 221 -5.84 -15.47 -2.48
C ALA A 221 -5.66 -14.03 -2.96
N SER A 222 -6.43 -13.66 -3.97
CA SER A 222 -6.49 -12.30 -4.51
C SER A 222 -7.91 -11.98 -4.94
N GLY A 223 -8.40 -10.78 -4.62
CA GLY A 223 -9.71 -10.35 -5.10
C GLY A 223 -10.26 -9.12 -4.39
N PRO A 224 -11.50 -8.71 -4.72
CA PRO A 224 -12.15 -7.56 -4.10
C PRO A 224 -12.22 -7.73 -2.59
N ALA A 225 -11.88 -6.67 -1.86
CA ALA A 225 -11.81 -6.70 -0.40
C ALA A 225 -13.12 -7.21 0.27
N PRO A 226 -14.34 -6.81 -0.16
CA PRO A 226 -15.58 -7.34 0.42
C PRO A 226 -15.74 -8.86 0.27
N THR A 227 -15.41 -9.39 -0.90
CA THR A 227 -15.54 -10.83 -1.19
C THR A 227 -14.46 -11.63 -0.47
N LEU A 228 -13.23 -11.12 -0.42
CA LEU A 228 -12.11 -11.83 0.17
C LEU A 228 -12.21 -11.87 1.70
N CYS A 229 -12.59 -10.75 2.34
CA CYS A 229 -12.69 -10.69 3.81
C CYS A 229 -13.83 -11.56 4.38
N ALA A 230 -14.79 -11.98 3.55
CA ALA A 230 -15.83 -12.93 3.93
C ALA A 230 -15.34 -14.40 3.93
N GLN A 231 -14.15 -14.69 3.42
CA GLN A 231 -13.58 -16.03 3.36
C GLN A 231 -12.74 -16.32 4.60
N ALA A 232 -13.40 -16.79 5.67
CA ALA A 232 -12.75 -17.03 6.97
C ALA A 232 -11.53 -17.98 6.88
N ASP A 233 -11.61 -19.03 6.07
CA ASP A 233 -10.51 -20.01 5.91
C ASP A 233 -9.25 -19.38 5.32
N VAL A 234 -9.41 -18.48 4.33
CA VAL A 234 -8.30 -17.75 3.71
C VAL A 234 -7.63 -16.80 4.69
N LEU A 235 -8.43 -16.07 5.48
CA LEU A 235 -7.90 -15.17 6.50
C LEU A 235 -7.18 -15.97 7.59
N HIS A 236 -7.77 -17.08 8.04
CA HIS A 236 -7.18 -17.94 9.06
C HIS A 236 -5.83 -18.51 8.60
N ALA A 237 -5.74 -18.98 7.35
CA ALA A 237 -4.48 -19.46 6.77
C ALA A 237 -3.38 -18.38 6.73
N ALA A 238 -3.75 -17.10 6.70
CA ALA A 238 -2.83 -15.96 6.76
C ALA A 238 -2.56 -15.46 8.19
N GLY A 239 -3.08 -16.14 9.21
CA GLY A 239 -2.98 -15.73 10.62
C GLY A 239 -3.85 -14.53 10.97
N GLN A 240 -4.91 -14.28 10.20
CA GLN A 240 -5.82 -13.14 10.35
C GLN A 240 -7.18 -13.59 10.87
N ARG A 241 -7.85 -12.68 11.57
CA ARG A 241 -9.26 -12.80 11.93
C ARG A 241 -10.12 -12.05 10.91
N PRO A 242 -11.43 -12.35 10.81
CA PRO A 242 -12.34 -11.48 10.07
C PRO A 242 -12.26 -10.03 10.59
N PRO A 243 -12.43 -9.02 9.73
CA PRO A 243 -12.55 -7.64 10.16
C PRO A 243 -13.64 -7.48 11.22
N ALA A 244 -13.40 -6.67 12.25
CA ALA A 244 -14.33 -6.48 13.35
C ALA A 244 -15.70 -5.98 12.88
N ALA A 245 -15.72 -5.06 11.91
CA ALA A 245 -16.95 -4.54 11.31
C ALA A 245 -17.77 -5.64 10.63
N LEU A 246 -17.10 -6.55 9.92
CA LEU A 246 -17.75 -7.66 9.22
C LEU A 246 -18.31 -8.69 10.21
N ALA A 247 -17.52 -9.08 11.20
CA ALA A 247 -17.93 -10.03 12.22
C ALA A 247 -19.13 -9.50 13.04
N LEU A 248 -19.06 -8.22 13.47
CA LEU A 248 -20.15 -7.61 14.22
C LEU A 248 -21.41 -7.44 13.38
N HIS A 249 -21.28 -7.06 12.10
CA HIS A 249 -22.42 -6.97 11.19
C HIS A 249 -23.12 -8.33 11.03
N ALA A 250 -22.36 -9.41 10.83
CA ALA A 250 -22.91 -10.76 10.72
C ALA A 250 -23.71 -11.14 11.99
N GLU A 251 -23.14 -10.91 13.17
CA GLU A 251 -23.82 -11.21 14.45
C GLU A 251 -25.13 -10.40 14.60
N LEU A 252 -25.13 -9.12 14.24
CA LEU A 252 -26.31 -8.27 14.32
C LEU A 252 -27.42 -8.70 13.35
N VAL A 253 -27.05 -9.25 12.18
CA VAL A 253 -28.01 -9.83 11.24
C VAL A 253 -28.58 -11.13 11.78
N ASP A 254 -27.75 -12.01 12.34
CA ASP A 254 -28.17 -13.29 12.91
C ASP A 254 -29.10 -13.10 14.12
N LEU A 255 -28.87 -12.06 14.93
CA LEU A 255 -29.74 -11.67 16.03
C LEU A 255 -31.03 -10.93 15.58
N GLY A 256 -31.18 -10.66 14.28
CA GLY A 256 -32.34 -9.94 13.72
C GLY A 256 -32.37 -8.45 14.06
N VAL A 257 -31.26 -7.88 14.55
CA VAL A 257 -31.13 -6.45 14.85
C VAL A 257 -30.97 -5.64 13.56
N LEU A 258 -30.28 -6.19 12.56
CA LEU A 258 -30.13 -5.59 11.25
C LEU A 258 -30.70 -6.50 10.15
N PRO A 259 -31.26 -5.94 9.07
CA PRO A 259 -31.62 -6.74 7.90
C PRO A 259 -30.36 -7.26 7.21
N ALA A 260 -30.46 -8.41 6.54
CA ALA A 260 -29.40 -8.94 5.70
C ALA A 260 -29.02 -7.93 4.59
N GLY A 261 -27.72 -7.73 4.38
CA GLY A 261 -27.21 -6.74 3.43
C GLY A 261 -25.68 -6.74 3.34
N PRO A 262 -25.11 -5.87 2.48
CA PRO A 262 -23.67 -5.70 2.39
C PRO A 262 -23.12 -5.11 3.70
N ALA A 263 -22.13 -5.78 4.28
CA ALA A 263 -21.52 -5.33 5.52
C ALA A 263 -20.81 -3.98 5.34
N PRO A 264 -21.04 -3.00 6.23
CA PRO A 264 -20.25 -1.78 6.30
C PRO A 264 -18.75 -2.09 6.44
N ARG A 265 -17.91 -1.30 5.79
CA ARG A 265 -16.45 -1.56 5.70
C ARG A 265 -15.65 -1.09 6.92
N SER A 266 -16.32 -0.52 7.94
CA SER A 266 -15.71 -0.09 9.19
C SER A 266 -16.74 -0.12 10.33
N VAL A 267 -16.24 -0.14 11.57
CA VAL A 267 -17.10 -0.07 12.76
C VAL A 267 -17.88 1.25 12.78
N ASP A 268 -17.24 2.37 12.43
CA ASP A 268 -17.92 3.67 12.37
C ASP A 268 -19.08 3.67 11.35
N ALA A 269 -18.87 3.10 10.16
CA ALA A 269 -19.92 2.99 9.15
C ALA A 269 -21.07 2.06 9.60
N LEU A 270 -20.75 1.03 10.39
CA LEU A 270 -21.75 0.17 11.00
C LEU A 270 -22.55 0.90 12.09
N LEU A 271 -21.89 1.69 12.93
CA LEU A 271 -22.55 2.53 13.94
C LEU A 271 -23.47 3.57 13.29
N ASP A 272 -23.06 4.17 12.18
CA ASP A 272 -23.91 5.10 11.42
C ASP A 272 -25.12 4.39 10.81
N THR A 273 -24.94 3.17 10.29
CA THR A 273 -26.05 2.34 9.80
C THR A 273 -27.05 2.03 10.91
N LEU A 274 -26.58 1.64 12.10
CA LEU A 274 -27.44 1.40 13.28
C LEU A 274 -28.21 2.65 13.70
N ARG A 275 -27.55 3.82 13.71
CA ARG A 275 -28.21 5.10 14.01
C ARG A 275 -29.31 5.39 12.99
N THR A 276 -29.04 5.24 11.69
CA THR A 276 -30.05 5.47 10.65
C THR A 276 -31.25 4.54 10.79
N GLN A 277 -31.02 3.25 11.03
CA GLN A 277 -32.09 2.25 11.17
C GLN A 277 -32.95 2.46 12.43
N LYS A 278 -32.36 2.98 13.51
CA LYS A 278 -33.11 3.41 14.70
C LYS A 278 -34.03 4.60 14.39
N HIS A 279 -33.55 5.58 13.62
CA HIS A 279 -34.37 6.74 13.24
C HIS A 279 -35.51 6.38 12.29
N SER A 280 -35.34 5.35 11.43
CA SER A 280 -36.39 4.85 10.55
C SER A 280 -37.38 3.87 11.22
N GLY A 281 -37.20 3.59 12.52
CA GLY A 281 -38.09 2.70 13.28
C GLY A 281 -37.91 1.20 12.99
N VAL A 282 -36.84 0.81 12.30
CA VAL A 282 -36.53 -0.60 11.98
C VAL A 282 -35.92 -1.32 13.18
N ILE A 283 -35.18 -0.60 14.03
CA ILE A 283 -34.64 -1.11 15.29
C ILE A 283 -35.47 -0.51 16.44
N THR A 284 -36.26 -1.36 17.11
CA THR A 284 -36.91 -1.02 18.39
C THR A 284 -35.97 -1.30 19.55
N ALA A 285 -35.96 -0.38 20.53
CA ALA A 285 -35.09 -0.41 21.71
C ALA A 285 -35.37 -1.59 22.65
#